data_AF-A0A5C7VCM7-F1
#
_entry.id   AF-A0A5C7VCM7-F1
#
_cell.length_a   1.000
_cell.length_b   1.000
_cell.length_c   1.000
_cell.angle_alpha   90.00
_cell.angle_beta   90.00
_cell.angle_gamma   90.00
#
_symmetry.space_group_name_H-M   'P 1'
#
loop_
_entity.id
_entity.type
_entity.pdbx_description
1 polymer ?
#
loop_
_entity_poly.entity_id
_entity_poly.type
_entity_poly.pdbx_seq_one_letter_code
_entity_poly.pdbx_strand_id
1 'polypeptide(L)'
;VPQYAHLSMILGDDGQKLSKRHGAVSVTQYDDDGYLPEAVINYLARLGWSHGDDEIFSRAQLVEWFDLDHITPSAAQFNTEKLNWLNAHYIKQSDNASLAADVSRRLAKRGVDPETGPSLEAIIGLYKDRVATLNELADSAEAFYIDLHPAPELVAQHLTDAARAALATLRAKLEVVAWEKAAISAAIKETCAEHGMKMPQVAIPLRVLLLGQTQTPAIDGVVEVMGRGLIGERMGSGL
;
A
#
# COMPACT_ATOMS: atom_id res chain seq x y z
N VAL A 1 15.25 49.32 1.80
CA VAL A 1 15.32 48.54 0.54
C VAL A 1 15.06 47.08 0.89
N PRO A 2 14.13 46.36 0.23
CA PRO A 2 13.87 44.94 0.54
C PRO A 2 15.04 44.05 0.07
N GLN A 3 15.17 42.88 0.69
CA GLN A 3 16.10 41.84 0.25
C GLN A 3 15.41 40.95 -0.80
N TYR A 4 16.17 40.51 -1.81
CA TYR A 4 15.68 39.66 -2.90
C TYR A 4 16.50 38.36 -2.94
N ALA A 5 15.81 37.23 -3.08
CA ALA A 5 16.41 35.93 -3.35
C ALA A 5 15.78 35.35 -4.62
N HIS A 6 16.60 34.77 -5.50
CA HIS A 6 16.15 34.14 -6.73
C HIS A 6 16.35 32.63 -6.61
N LEU A 7 15.25 31.89 -6.64
CA LEU A 7 15.28 30.43 -6.62
C LEU A 7 15.58 29.88 -8.02
N SER A 8 16.24 28.73 -8.07
CA SER A 8 16.46 28.00 -9.31
C SER A 8 15.16 27.40 -9.84
N MET A 9 15.12 27.13 -11.15
CA MET A 9 13.96 26.47 -11.74
C MET A 9 13.98 24.97 -11.43
N ILE A 10 12.80 24.40 -11.20
CA ILE A 10 12.62 22.95 -11.17
C ILE A 10 12.55 22.44 -12.61
N LEU A 11 13.36 21.43 -12.90
CA LEU A 11 13.36 20.67 -14.15
C LEU A 11 12.53 19.40 -13.97
N GLY A 12 11.85 18.93 -15.01
CA GLY A 12 11.18 17.64 -15.01
C GLY A 12 12.16 16.48 -15.10
N ASP A 13 11.62 15.26 -15.08
CA ASP A 13 12.40 14.02 -15.20
C ASP A 13 13.18 13.96 -16.53
N ASP A 14 12.70 14.68 -17.56
CA ASP A 14 13.34 14.82 -18.88
C ASP A 14 14.41 15.94 -18.95
N GLY A 15 14.68 16.63 -17.83
CA GLY A 15 15.64 17.73 -17.74
C GLY A 15 15.15 19.04 -18.35
N GLN A 16 13.93 19.10 -18.91
CA GLN A 16 13.33 20.34 -19.40
C GLN A 16 12.67 21.10 -18.25
N LYS A 17 12.36 22.38 -18.47
CA LYS A 17 11.65 23.18 -17.47
C LYS A 17 10.29 22.55 -17.16
N LEU A 18 10.07 22.23 -15.88
CA LEU A 18 8.77 21.75 -15.42
C LEU A 18 7.73 22.85 -15.69
N SER A 19 6.77 22.56 -16.56
CA SER A 19 5.75 23.52 -16.99
C SER A 19 4.41 22.83 -17.17
N LYS A 20 3.29 23.56 -17.16
CA LYS A 20 1.95 22.99 -17.39
C LYS A 20 1.82 22.24 -18.73
N ARG A 21 2.76 22.47 -19.66
CA ARG A 21 2.84 21.80 -20.97
C ARG A 21 3.85 20.64 -21.00
N HIS A 22 4.70 20.55 -19.98
CA HIS A 22 5.77 19.55 -19.80
C HIS A 22 5.79 19.09 -18.34
N GLY A 23 4.80 18.29 -17.94
CA GLY A 23 4.84 17.52 -16.68
C GLY A 23 4.55 18.27 -15.37
N ALA A 24 4.30 19.59 -15.37
CA ALA A 24 3.89 20.25 -14.12
C ALA A 24 2.47 19.81 -13.73
N VAL A 25 2.41 18.97 -12.71
CA VAL A 25 1.17 18.56 -12.06
C VAL A 25 0.65 19.69 -11.17
N SER A 26 -0.67 19.89 -11.13
CA SER A 26 -1.26 20.82 -10.16
C SER A 26 -1.03 20.30 -8.74
N VAL A 27 -1.05 21.18 -7.74
CA VAL A 27 -0.95 20.74 -6.34
C VAL A 27 -2.05 19.72 -5.99
N THR A 28 -3.25 19.88 -6.57
CA THR A 28 -4.37 18.94 -6.40
C THR A 28 -4.10 17.56 -6.99
N GLN A 29 -3.31 17.48 -8.06
CA GLN A 29 -2.97 16.21 -8.70
C GLN A 29 -2.12 15.34 -7.77
N TYR A 30 -1.26 15.92 -6.91
CA TYR A 30 -0.54 15.11 -5.93
C TYR A 30 -1.48 14.39 -4.94
N ASP A 31 -2.57 15.05 -4.52
CA ASP A 31 -3.58 14.39 -3.70
C ASP A 31 -4.32 13.31 -4.51
N ASP A 32 -4.73 13.61 -5.75
CA ASP A 32 -5.37 12.62 -6.62
C ASP A 32 -4.47 11.39 -6.87
N ASP A 33 -3.15 11.60 -7.01
CA ASP A 33 -2.13 10.55 -7.18
C ASP A 33 -1.80 9.81 -5.88
N GLY A 34 -2.29 10.28 -4.73
CA GLY A 34 -2.17 9.60 -3.44
C GLY A 34 -0.92 9.94 -2.63
N TYR A 35 -0.35 11.13 -2.84
CA TYR A 35 0.73 11.66 -2.02
C TYR A 35 0.21 12.39 -0.79
N LEU A 36 0.85 12.12 0.36
CA LEU A 36 0.58 12.82 1.60
C LEU A 36 1.15 14.25 1.54
N PRO A 37 0.44 15.25 2.09
CA PRO A 37 0.92 16.64 2.12
C PRO A 37 2.32 16.79 2.74
N GLU A 38 2.62 16.04 3.78
CA GLU A 38 3.91 16.06 4.48
C GLU A 38 5.05 15.61 3.55
N ALA A 39 4.82 14.56 2.77
CA ALA A 39 5.79 14.06 1.80
C ALA A 39 6.03 15.08 0.70
N VAL A 40 4.98 15.69 0.16
CA VAL A 40 5.10 16.72 -0.89
C VAL A 40 5.84 17.95 -0.37
N ILE A 41 5.52 18.42 0.84
CA ILE A 41 6.21 19.58 1.46
C ILE A 41 7.69 19.28 1.67
N ASN A 42 8.02 18.15 2.28
CA ASN A 42 9.41 17.75 2.51
C ASN A 42 10.16 17.60 1.18
N TYR A 43 9.54 16.98 0.17
CA TYR A 43 10.14 16.78 -1.13
C TYR A 43 10.44 18.10 -1.83
N LEU A 44 9.45 18.99 -1.92
CA LEU A 44 9.59 20.29 -2.56
C LEU A 44 10.60 21.18 -1.83
N ALA A 45 10.66 21.13 -0.50
CA ALA A 45 11.68 21.83 0.26
C ALA A 45 13.09 21.33 -0.09
N ARG A 46 13.27 20.02 -0.33
CA ARG A 46 14.56 19.45 -0.77
C ARG A 46 14.92 19.80 -2.21
N LEU A 47 13.98 20.32 -3.02
CA LEU A 47 14.27 20.85 -4.35
C LEU A 47 14.87 22.25 -4.25
N GLY A 48 16.17 22.31 -3.95
CA GLY A 48 16.95 23.55 -3.96
C GLY A 48 17.26 24.13 -2.58
N TRP A 49 16.89 23.45 -1.50
CA TRP A 49 17.35 23.75 -0.14
C TRP A 49 17.77 22.47 0.59
N SER A 50 18.76 22.55 1.47
CA SER A 50 19.28 21.43 2.26
C SER A 50 19.53 21.80 3.72
N HIS A 51 19.49 20.82 4.61
CA HIS A 51 19.98 20.94 5.98
C HIS A 51 20.93 19.77 6.25
N GLY A 52 22.23 19.97 6.04
CA GLY A 52 23.20 18.86 6.06
C GLY A 52 22.79 17.71 5.15
N ASP A 53 22.76 16.49 5.70
CA ASP A 53 22.39 15.26 5.01
C ASP A 53 20.93 14.82 5.30
N ASP A 54 20.13 15.64 5.98
CA ASP A 54 18.75 15.28 6.34
C ASP A 54 17.83 15.30 5.12
N GLU A 55 17.25 14.13 4.81
CA GLU A 55 16.31 13.95 3.69
C GLU A 55 14.85 13.87 4.13
N ILE A 56 14.61 13.56 5.40
CA ILE A 56 13.27 13.41 5.98
C ILE A 56 13.13 14.38 7.15
N PHE A 57 12.10 15.22 7.10
CA PHE A 57 11.81 16.17 8.17
C PHE A 57 10.35 16.61 8.17
N SER A 58 9.82 16.79 9.36
CA SER A 58 8.48 17.35 9.55
C SER A 58 8.40 18.80 9.08
N ARG A 59 7.17 19.28 8.87
CA ARG A 59 6.90 20.69 8.61
C ARG A 59 7.41 21.62 9.73
N ALA A 60 7.36 21.16 10.99
CA ALA A 60 7.84 21.95 12.12
C ALA A 60 9.37 22.13 12.05
N GLN A 61 10.09 21.05 11.77
CA GLN A 61 11.55 21.08 11.54
C GLN A 61 11.91 21.97 10.35
N LEU A 62 11.18 21.89 9.23
CA LEU A 62 11.40 22.78 8.10
C LEU A 62 11.29 24.26 8.50
N VAL A 63 10.27 24.64 9.28
CA VAL A 63 10.11 26.03 9.74
C VAL A 63 11.25 26.46 10.67
N GLU A 64 11.76 25.56 11.50
CA GLU A 64 12.87 25.83 12.41
C GLU A 64 14.21 25.95 11.69
N TRP A 65 14.43 25.13 10.66
CA TRP A 65 15.73 25.00 9.99
C TRP A 65 15.88 25.87 8.75
N PHE A 66 14.79 26.34 8.17
CA PHE A 66 14.84 27.04 6.89
C PHE A 66 15.56 28.39 7.01
N ASP A 67 16.51 28.60 6.10
CA ASP A 67 17.25 29.84 5.91
C ASP A 67 17.55 30.05 4.42
N LEU A 68 18.11 31.21 4.09
CA LEU A 68 18.51 31.54 2.72
C LEU A 68 19.93 31.08 2.37
N ASP A 69 20.75 30.76 3.37
CA ASP A 69 22.17 30.44 3.20
C ASP A 69 22.36 29.04 2.59
N HIS A 70 21.41 28.13 2.82
CA HIS A 70 21.42 26.77 2.31
C HIS A 70 20.57 26.56 1.05
N ILE A 71 20.18 27.65 0.37
CA ILE A 71 19.53 27.57 -0.94
C ILE A 71 20.58 27.37 -2.02
N THR A 72 20.42 26.34 -2.86
CA THR A 72 21.35 26.04 -3.94
C THR A 72 20.94 26.75 -5.25
N PRO A 73 21.88 27.41 -5.96
CA PRO A 73 21.58 28.08 -7.23
C PRO A 73 21.40 27.09 -8.40
N SER A 74 21.83 25.84 -8.23
CA SER A 74 21.68 24.78 -9.23
C SER A 74 20.21 24.45 -9.47
N ALA A 75 19.86 24.15 -10.73
CA ALA A 75 18.52 23.68 -11.06
C ALA A 75 18.27 22.32 -10.37
N ALA A 76 17.09 22.18 -9.76
CA ALA A 76 16.68 20.93 -9.12
C ALA A 76 15.90 20.09 -10.14
N GLN A 77 16.30 18.83 -10.33
CA GLN A 77 15.55 17.89 -11.16
C GLN A 77 14.50 17.18 -10.32
N PHE A 78 13.28 17.14 -10.82
CA PHE A 78 12.24 16.29 -10.27
C PHE A 78 12.65 14.82 -10.42
N ASN A 79 12.24 14.02 -9.45
CA ASN A 79 12.54 12.60 -9.34
C ASN A 79 11.38 11.94 -8.61
N THR A 80 10.51 11.31 -9.39
CA THR A 80 9.31 10.62 -8.91
C THR A 80 9.65 9.46 -7.96
N GLU A 81 10.74 8.73 -8.19
CA GLU A 81 11.15 7.61 -7.31
C GLU A 81 11.50 8.10 -5.91
N LYS A 82 12.19 9.24 -5.79
CA LYS A 82 12.52 9.86 -4.50
C LYS A 82 11.27 10.36 -3.79
N LEU A 83 10.30 10.94 -4.52
CA LEU A 83 9.02 11.33 -3.94
C LEU A 83 8.24 10.11 -3.45
N ASN A 84 8.19 9.02 -4.23
CA ASN A 84 7.56 7.76 -3.84
C ASN A 84 8.19 7.17 -2.58
N TRP A 85 9.53 7.13 -2.50
CA TRP A 85 10.24 6.67 -1.31
C TRP A 85 9.89 7.50 -0.07
N LEU A 86 9.86 8.82 -0.22
CA LEU A 86 9.52 9.73 0.86
C LEU A 86 8.07 9.56 1.29
N ASN A 87 7.14 9.43 0.34
CA ASN A 87 5.73 9.23 0.63
C ASN A 87 5.46 7.90 1.32
N ALA A 88 6.13 6.81 0.90
CA ALA A 88 6.09 5.52 1.59
C ALA A 88 6.53 5.65 3.05
N HIS A 89 7.57 6.45 3.31
CA HIS A 89 8.04 6.73 4.66
C HIS A 89 6.96 7.44 5.52
N TYR A 90 6.31 8.46 4.97
CA TYR A 90 5.22 9.16 5.68
C TYR A 90 4.00 8.27 5.88
N ILE A 91 3.57 7.51 4.87
CA ILE A 91 2.46 6.54 4.98
C ILE A 91 2.74 5.54 6.11
N LYS A 92 3.95 5.01 6.18
CA LYS A 92 4.35 4.06 7.23
C LYS A 92 4.24 4.65 8.64
N GLN A 93 4.60 5.92 8.82
CA GLN A 93 4.53 6.59 10.12
C GLN A 93 3.13 7.07 10.49
N SER A 94 2.26 7.28 9.49
CA SER A 94 0.90 7.76 9.71
C SER A 94 0.06 6.78 10.53
N ASP A 95 -0.85 7.36 11.30
CA ASP A 95 -1.87 6.65 12.04
C ASP A 95 -2.84 5.92 11.10
N ASN A 96 -3.23 4.69 11.48
CA ASN A 96 -4.03 3.82 10.62
C ASN A 96 -5.44 4.38 10.43
N ALA A 97 -6.05 4.97 11.45
CA ALA A 97 -7.41 5.52 11.35
C ALA A 97 -7.44 6.75 10.42
N SER A 98 -6.41 7.59 10.48
CA SER A 98 -6.24 8.73 9.59
C SER A 98 -6.11 8.29 8.13
N LEU A 99 -5.25 7.29 7.86
CA LEU A 99 -5.11 6.70 6.53
C LEU A 99 -6.41 6.01 6.06
N ALA A 100 -7.13 5.33 6.96
CA ALA A 100 -8.38 4.67 6.63
C ALA A 100 -9.46 5.68 6.18
N ALA A 101 -9.53 6.86 6.79
CA ALA A 101 -10.44 7.92 6.34
C ALA A 101 -10.13 8.39 4.91
N ASP A 102 -8.85 8.51 4.57
CA ASP A 102 -8.40 8.86 3.21
C ASP A 102 -8.68 7.76 2.19
N VAL A 103 -8.33 6.52 2.53
CA VAL A 103 -8.57 5.36 1.68
C VAL A 103 -10.07 5.12 1.47
N SER A 104 -10.90 5.32 2.50
CA SER A 104 -12.36 5.24 2.39
C SER A 104 -12.91 6.21 1.34
N ARG A 105 -12.44 7.47 1.31
CA ARG A 105 -12.84 8.43 0.26
C ARG A 105 -12.42 7.98 -1.13
N ARG A 106 -11.25 7.34 -1.25
CA ARG A 106 -10.74 6.81 -2.54
C ARG A 106 -11.54 5.61 -3.02
N LEU A 107 -11.90 4.69 -2.12
CA LEU A 107 -12.78 3.56 -2.39
C LEU A 107 -14.18 4.03 -2.81
N ALA A 108 -14.73 5.05 -2.13
CA ALA A 108 -16.03 5.61 -2.47
C ALA A 108 -16.07 6.19 -3.89
N LYS A 109 -14.99 6.82 -4.37
CA LYS A 109 -14.86 7.28 -5.77
C LYS A 109 -14.92 6.12 -6.79
N ARG A 110 -14.61 4.89 -6.36
CA ARG A 110 -14.67 3.66 -7.16
C ARG A 110 -16.01 2.91 -7.00
N GLY A 111 -16.92 3.43 -6.18
CA GLY A 111 -18.19 2.77 -5.87
C GLY A 111 -18.06 1.62 -4.87
N VAL A 112 -16.97 1.58 -4.10
CA VAL A 112 -16.70 0.55 -3.10
C VAL A 112 -16.96 1.09 -1.70
N ASP A 113 -17.81 0.39 -0.94
CA ASP A 113 -18.18 0.77 0.42
C ASP A 113 -17.44 -0.11 1.46
N PRO A 114 -16.45 0.43 2.19
CA PRO A 114 -15.69 -0.33 3.17
C PRO A 114 -16.47 -0.68 4.44
N GLU A 115 -17.67 -0.13 4.66
CA GLU A 115 -18.54 -0.50 5.79
C GLU A 115 -19.12 -1.92 5.63
N THR A 116 -19.10 -2.47 4.41
CA THR A 116 -19.69 -3.78 4.09
C THR A 116 -18.80 -4.98 4.47
N GLY A 117 -17.56 -4.72 4.93
CA GLY A 117 -16.55 -5.76 5.07
C GLY A 117 -15.71 -5.67 6.35
N PRO A 118 -14.53 -6.29 6.35
CA PRO A 118 -13.61 -6.29 7.49
C PRO A 118 -13.09 -4.87 7.80
N SER A 119 -12.49 -4.70 8.99
CA SER A 119 -12.00 -3.39 9.44
C SER A 119 -10.97 -2.80 8.45
N LEU A 120 -11.31 -1.65 7.85
CA LEU A 120 -10.40 -0.92 6.97
C LEU A 120 -9.11 -0.56 7.69
N GLU A 121 -9.19 -0.08 8.94
CA GLU A 121 -8.01 0.25 9.75
C GLU A 121 -7.05 -0.93 9.93
N ALA A 122 -7.59 -2.14 10.16
CA ALA A 122 -6.79 -3.35 10.26
C ALA A 122 -6.11 -3.71 8.93
N ILE A 123 -6.82 -3.53 7.81
CA ILE A 123 -6.26 -3.71 6.46
C ILE A 123 -5.14 -2.69 6.19
N ILE A 124 -5.35 -1.42 6.53
CA ILE A 124 -4.32 -0.38 6.43
C ILE A 124 -3.07 -0.79 7.21
N GLY A 125 -3.22 -1.23 8.46
CA GLY A 125 -2.10 -1.68 9.29
C GLY A 125 -1.32 -2.85 8.68
N LEU A 126 -1.98 -3.69 7.88
CA LEU A 126 -1.37 -4.84 7.21
C LEU A 126 -0.58 -4.44 5.94
N TYR A 127 -0.99 -3.38 5.25
CA TYR A 127 -0.48 -3.00 3.92
C TYR A 127 0.36 -1.72 3.87
N LYS A 128 0.22 -0.79 4.83
CA LYS A 128 0.86 0.54 4.75
C LYS A 128 2.38 0.53 4.59
N ASP A 129 3.03 -0.53 5.04
CA ASP A 129 4.49 -0.73 4.93
C ASP A 129 4.96 -1.20 3.55
N ARG A 130 4.04 -1.42 2.59
CA ARG A 130 4.31 -2.05 1.29
C ARG A 130 3.91 -1.21 0.09
N VAL A 131 3.46 0.02 0.32
CA VAL A 131 2.90 0.90 -0.70
C VAL A 131 3.65 2.22 -0.73
N ALA A 132 3.76 2.81 -1.91
CA ALA A 132 4.32 4.13 -2.12
C ALA A 132 3.26 5.24 -2.09
N THR A 133 1.99 4.91 -2.35
CA THR A 133 0.90 5.91 -2.44
C THR A 133 -0.38 5.43 -1.73
N LEU A 134 -1.25 6.38 -1.38
CA LEU A 134 -2.59 6.09 -0.87
C LEU A 134 -3.48 5.38 -1.91
N ASN A 135 -3.19 5.55 -3.21
CA ASN A 135 -3.91 4.84 -4.27
C ASN A 135 -3.54 3.36 -4.29
N GLU A 136 -2.26 3.01 -4.21
CA GLU A 136 -1.81 1.62 -4.07
C GLU A 136 -2.36 0.96 -2.78
N LEU A 137 -2.48 1.75 -1.70
CA LEU A 137 -3.10 1.29 -0.46
C LEU A 137 -4.59 1.03 -0.63
N ALA A 138 -5.30 1.89 -1.37
CA ALA A 138 -6.70 1.69 -1.72
C ALA A 138 -6.88 0.47 -2.64
N ASP A 139 -6.02 0.27 -3.64
CA ASP A 139 -6.03 -0.92 -4.52
C ASP A 139 -5.89 -2.20 -3.69
N SER A 140 -4.98 -2.19 -2.72
CA SER A 140 -4.76 -3.32 -1.81
C SER A 140 -5.97 -3.60 -0.93
N ALA A 141 -6.64 -2.55 -0.45
CA ALA A 141 -7.81 -2.67 0.42
C ALA A 141 -9.09 -3.05 -0.34
N GLU A 142 -9.26 -2.58 -1.58
CA GLU A 142 -10.42 -2.82 -2.42
C GLU A 142 -10.73 -4.31 -2.58
N ALA A 143 -9.69 -5.13 -2.73
CA ALA A 143 -9.81 -6.59 -2.84
C ALA A 143 -10.53 -7.25 -1.65
N PHE A 144 -10.69 -6.59 -0.51
CA PHE A 144 -11.43 -7.09 0.65
C PHE A 144 -12.93 -6.81 0.61
N TYR A 145 -13.39 -5.91 -0.26
CA TYR A 145 -14.77 -5.39 -0.28
C TYR A 145 -15.53 -5.68 -1.57
N ILE A 146 -14.85 -6.18 -2.60
CA ILE A 146 -15.46 -6.51 -3.89
C ILE A 146 -15.72 -8.00 -4.04
N ASP A 147 -16.66 -8.33 -4.93
CA ASP A 147 -16.80 -9.68 -5.47
C ASP A 147 -15.65 -9.96 -6.43
N LEU A 148 -14.71 -10.78 -5.96
CA LEU A 148 -13.41 -10.93 -6.57
C LEU A 148 -13.38 -12.17 -7.47
N HIS A 149 -13.00 -11.94 -8.73
CA HIS A 149 -12.76 -12.99 -9.70
C HIS A 149 -11.27 -13.01 -10.08
N PRO A 150 -10.47 -13.96 -9.55
CA PRO A 150 -9.06 -14.08 -9.92
C PRO A 150 -8.90 -14.33 -11.43
N ALA A 151 -7.83 -13.78 -12.01
CA ALA A 151 -7.54 -13.98 -13.42
C ALA A 151 -7.45 -15.48 -13.77
N PRO A 152 -8.08 -15.95 -14.87
CA PRO A 152 -8.09 -17.38 -15.24
C PRO A 152 -6.70 -18.00 -15.30
N GLU A 153 -5.70 -17.23 -15.71
CA GLU A 153 -4.30 -17.65 -15.80
C GLU A 153 -3.72 -17.94 -14.41
N LEU A 154 -4.01 -17.11 -13.41
CA LEU A 154 -3.58 -17.33 -12.02
C LEU A 154 -4.28 -18.53 -11.41
N VAL A 155 -5.57 -18.72 -11.70
CA VAL A 155 -6.33 -19.89 -11.25
C VAL A 155 -5.73 -21.16 -11.83
N ALA A 156 -5.51 -21.20 -13.15
CA ALA A 156 -4.93 -22.36 -13.82
C ALA A 156 -3.50 -22.67 -13.32
N GLN A 157 -2.71 -21.64 -13.04
CA GLN A 157 -1.33 -21.80 -12.58
C GLN A 157 -1.22 -22.27 -11.12
N HIS A 158 -2.11 -21.81 -10.24
CA HIS A 158 -1.94 -21.97 -8.80
C HIS A 158 -3.00 -22.86 -8.13
N LEU A 159 -4.23 -22.90 -8.61
CA LEU A 159 -5.31 -23.74 -8.04
C LEU A 159 -5.35 -25.12 -8.72
N THR A 160 -4.22 -25.85 -8.63
CA THR A 160 -4.13 -27.25 -9.06
C THR A 160 -4.98 -28.17 -8.17
N ASP A 161 -5.26 -29.40 -8.62
CA ASP A 161 -6.04 -30.37 -7.84
C ASP A 161 -5.45 -30.62 -6.44
N ALA A 162 -4.11 -30.71 -6.35
CA ALA A 162 -3.42 -30.84 -5.08
C ALA A 162 -3.60 -29.61 -4.18
N ALA A 163 -3.52 -28.40 -4.75
CA ALA A 163 -3.78 -27.17 -4.01
C ALA A 163 -5.24 -27.11 -3.53
N ARG A 164 -6.22 -27.47 -4.39
CA ARG A 164 -7.65 -27.51 -4.02
C ARG A 164 -7.91 -28.47 -2.86
N ALA A 165 -7.32 -29.67 -2.90
CA ALA A 165 -7.44 -30.64 -1.80
C ALA A 165 -6.86 -30.11 -0.49
N ALA A 166 -5.69 -29.46 -0.54
CA ALA A 166 -5.08 -28.83 0.63
C ALA A 166 -5.92 -27.67 1.18
N LEU A 167 -6.44 -26.81 0.31
CA LEU A 167 -7.30 -25.69 0.69
C LEU A 167 -8.64 -26.14 1.26
N ALA A 168 -9.23 -27.23 0.77
CA ALA A 168 -10.42 -27.84 1.37
C ALA A 168 -10.15 -28.33 2.80
N THR A 169 -8.99 -28.96 3.03
CA THR A 169 -8.54 -29.37 4.37
C THR A 169 -8.31 -28.16 5.27
N LEU A 170 -7.65 -27.11 4.75
CA LEU A 170 -7.43 -25.86 5.49
C LEU A 170 -8.75 -25.19 5.86
N ARG A 171 -9.74 -25.15 4.96
CA ARG A 171 -11.07 -24.61 5.24
C ARG A 171 -11.69 -25.30 6.45
N ALA A 172 -11.69 -26.63 6.49
CA ALA A 172 -12.23 -27.40 7.61
C ALA A 172 -11.50 -27.11 8.93
N LYS A 173 -10.17 -26.92 8.89
CA LYS A 173 -9.39 -26.50 10.08
C LYS A 173 -9.76 -25.08 10.51
N LEU A 174 -9.89 -24.14 9.57
CA LEU A 174 -10.24 -22.76 9.85
C LEU A 174 -11.63 -22.62 10.50
N GLU A 175 -12.55 -23.57 10.26
CA GLU A 175 -13.88 -23.61 10.90
C GLU A 175 -13.83 -23.88 12.42
N VAL A 176 -12.75 -24.44 12.95
CA VAL A 176 -12.66 -24.84 14.38
C VAL A 176 -11.59 -24.12 15.19
N VAL A 177 -10.55 -23.58 14.55
CA VAL A 177 -9.48 -22.88 15.27
C VAL A 177 -9.94 -21.57 15.90
N ALA A 178 -9.22 -21.12 16.94
CA ALA A 178 -9.34 -19.75 17.43
C ALA A 178 -9.00 -18.75 16.31
N TRP A 179 -9.75 -17.64 16.21
CA TRP A 179 -9.55 -16.67 15.13
C TRP A 179 -8.48 -15.64 15.50
N GLU A 180 -7.25 -16.13 15.62
CA GLU A 180 -6.05 -15.36 15.93
C GLU A 180 -4.91 -15.81 15.03
N LYS A 181 -4.00 -14.88 14.69
CA LYS A 181 -2.89 -15.13 13.78
C LYS A 181 -2.10 -16.41 14.08
N ALA A 182 -1.81 -16.68 15.35
CA ALA A 182 -1.00 -17.83 15.76
C ALA A 182 -1.70 -19.16 15.42
N ALA A 183 -2.99 -19.28 15.73
CA ALA A 183 -3.79 -20.46 15.45
C ALA A 183 -4.02 -20.66 13.93
N ILE A 184 -4.25 -19.57 13.20
CA ILE A 184 -4.34 -19.60 11.72
C ILE A 184 -3.01 -20.06 11.11
N SER A 185 -1.89 -19.53 11.59
CA SER A 185 -0.54 -19.92 11.13
C SER A 185 -0.26 -21.40 11.40
N ALA A 186 -0.69 -21.92 12.57
CA ALA A 186 -0.59 -23.33 12.90
C ALA A 186 -1.43 -24.21 11.95
N ALA A 187 -2.70 -23.82 11.69
CA ALA A 187 -3.57 -24.55 10.77
C ALA A 187 -2.98 -24.66 9.36
N ILE A 188 -2.40 -23.57 8.83
CA ILE A 188 -1.75 -23.59 7.52
C ILE A 188 -0.54 -24.54 7.52
N LYS A 189 0.29 -24.52 8.58
CA LYS A 189 1.46 -25.41 8.70
C LYS A 189 1.05 -26.88 8.81
N GLU A 190 0.00 -27.18 9.55
CA GLU A 190 -0.54 -28.54 9.65
C GLU A 190 -1.07 -29.03 8.30
N THR A 191 -1.81 -28.19 7.57
CA THR A 191 -2.25 -28.53 6.20
C THR A 191 -1.07 -28.82 5.29
N CYS A 192 0.00 -28.02 5.36
CA CYS A 192 1.24 -28.30 4.62
C CYS A 192 1.81 -29.68 4.96
N ALA A 193 1.89 -30.03 6.26
CA ALA A 193 2.42 -31.32 6.69
C ALA A 193 1.55 -32.51 6.24
N GLU A 194 0.23 -32.39 6.37
CA GLU A 194 -0.75 -33.42 6.01
C GLU A 194 -0.74 -33.74 4.51
N HIS A 195 -0.55 -32.73 3.67
CA HIS A 195 -0.50 -32.89 2.21
C HIS A 195 0.93 -33.06 1.67
N GLY A 196 1.95 -33.08 2.53
CA GLY A 196 3.35 -33.15 2.11
C GLY A 196 3.81 -31.96 1.26
N MET A 197 3.18 -30.80 1.43
CA MET A 197 3.40 -29.58 0.65
C MET A 197 4.28 -28.58 1.40
N LYS A 198 5.04 -27.77 0.66
CA LYS A 198 5.75 -26.61 1.22
C LYS A 198 4.79 -25.43 1.38
N MET A 199 5.10 -24.53 2.31
CA MET A 199 4.30 -23.34 2.60
C MET A 199 3.87 -22.54 1.34
N PRO A 200 4.75 -22.23 0.36
CA PRO A 200 4.32 -21.50 -0.85
C PRO A 200 3.28 -22.25 -1.69
N GLN A 201 3.27 -23.59 -1.66
CA GLN A 201 2.35 -24.41 -2.43
C GLN A 201 0.93 -24.43 -1.82
N VAL A 202 0.74 -23.95 -0.58
CA VAL A 202 -0.58 -23.73 0.04
C VAL A 202 -0.90 -22.23 0.11
N ALA A 203 0.08 -21.41 0.51
CA ALA A 203 -0.11 -19.98 0.70
C ALA A 203 -0.36 -19.22 -0.61
N ILE A 204 0.33 -19.54 -1.72
CA ILE A 204 0.09 -18.83 -3.00
C ILE A 204 -1.31 -19.15 -3.54
N PRO A 205 -1.75 -20.42 -3.62
CA PRO A 205 -3.12 -20.72 -4.04
C PRO A 205 -4.17 -20.09 -3.13
N LEU A 206 -3.93 -20.05 -1.81
CA LEU A 206 -4.82 -19.35 -0.88
C LEU A 206 -4.90 -17.85 -1.19
N ARG A 207 -3.77 -17.17 -1.47
CA ARG A 207 -3.78 -15.75 -1.86
C ARG A 207 -4.51 -15.51 -3.16
N VAL A 208 -4.32 -16.38 -4.15
CA VAL A 208 -5.02 -16.26 -5.44
C VAL A 208 -6.52 -16.45 -5.24
N LEU A 209 -6.92 -17.45 -4.46
CA LEU A 209 -8.32 -17.71 -4.14
C LEU A 209 -8.96 -16.55 -3.35
N LEU A 210 -8.26 -16.01 -2.36
CA LEU A 210 -8.80 -15.00 -1.47
C LEU A 210 -8.72 -13.59 -2.03
N LEU A 211 -7.63 -13.22 -2.71
CA LEU A 211 -7.32 -11.84 -3.10
C LEU A 211 -6.91 -11.69 -4.56
N GLY A 212 -6.90 -12.78 -5.34
CA GLY A 212 -6.70 -12.70 -6.79
C GLY A 212 -5.27 -12.38 -7.18
N GLN A 213 -4.34 -12.48 -6.22
CA GLN A 213 -2.94 -12.11 -6.36
C GLN A 213 -2.03 -13.16 -5.74
N THR A 214 -0.79 -13.23 -6.22
CA THR A 214 0.20 -14.22 -5.73
C THR A 214 1.02 -13.68 -4.56
N GLN A 215 1.00 -12.37 -4.35
CA GLN A 215 1.78 -11.67 -3.34
C GLN A 215 0.86 -10.89 -2.42
N THR A 216 1.06 -11.06 -1.12
CA THR A 216 0.34 -10.37 -0.05
C THR A 216 1.30 -10.17 1.12
N PRO A 217 0.92 -9.41 2.15
CA PRO A 217 1.46 -9.57 3.50
C PRO A 217 1.37 -11.02 4.00
N ALA A 218 1.84 -11.27 5.23
CA ALA A 218 1.78 -12.60 5.81
C ALA A 218 0.33 -13.16 5.74
N ILE A 219 0.17 -14.32 5.10
CA ILE A 219 -1.15 -14.84 4.74
C ILE A 219 -2.00 -15.16 5.96
N ASP A 220 -1.38 -15.49 7.09
CA ASP A 220 -2.06 -15.66 8.38
C ASP A 220 -2.69 -14.36 8.88
N GLY A 221 -1.98 -13.23 8.76
CA GLY A 221 -2.53 -11.90 9.07
C GLY A 221 -3.61 -11.45 8.09
N VAL A 222 -3.48 -11.79 6.80
CA VAL A 222 -4.54 -11.56 5.80
C VAL A 222 -5.81 -12.31 6.19
N VAL A 223 -5.71 -13.61 6.47
CA VAL A 223 -6.86 -14.44 6.85
C VAL A 223 -7.49 -13.94 8.16
N GLU A 224 -6.68 -13.56 9.14
CA GLU A 224 -7.16 -12.96 10.39
C GLU A 224 -8.02 -11.72 10.13
N VAL A 225 -7.49 -10.76 9.37
CA VAL A 225 -8.16 -9.50 9.04
C VAL A 225 -9.43 -9.72 8.21
N MET A 226 -9.40 -10.63 7.23
CA MET A 226 -10.59 -10.93 6.41
C MET A 226 -11.78 -11.44 7.25
N GLY A 227 -11.49 -12.12 8.37
CA GLY A 227 -12.54 -12.66 9.23
C GLY A 227 -13.14 -13.96 8.69
N ARG A 228 -13.73 -14.73 9.60
CA ARG A 228 -14.23 -16.08 9.32
C ARG A 228 -15.31 -16.13 8.24
N GLY A 229 -16.21 -15.15 8.24
CA GLY A 229 -17.32 -15.07 7.29
C GLY A 229 -16.85 -14.96 5.84
N LEU A 230 -16.05 -13.93 5.54
CA LEU A 230 -15.54 -13.67 4.19
C LEU A 230 -14.62 -14.79 3.68
N ILE A 231 -13.81 -15.38 4.56
CA ILE A 231 -13.00 -16.55 4.22
C ILE A 231 -13.88 -17.74 3.82
N GLY A 232 -14.92 -18.03 4.61
CA GLY A 232 -15.85 -19.12 4.33
C GLY A 232 -16.57 -18.95 2.99
N GLU A 233 -16.98 -17.72 2.67
CA GLU A 233 -17.59 -17.36 1.39
C GLU A 233 -16.63 -17.58 0.22
N ARG A 234 -15.43 -16.97 0.25
CA ARG A 234 -14.47 -17.05 -0.86
C ARG A 234 -13.92 -18.45 -1.07
N MET A 235 -13.61 -19.17 0.01
CA MET A 235 -13.19 -20.57 -0.10
C MET A 235 -14.34 -21.50 -0.51
N GLY A 236 -15.60 -21.12 -0.27
CA GLY A 236 -16.76 -21.87 -0.73
C GLY A 236 -17.03 -21.73 -2.21
N SER A 237 -16.90 -20.52 -2.77
CA SER A 237 -17.17 -20.25 -4.18
C SER A 237 -16.03 -20.67 -5.11
N GLY A 238 -14.78 -20.66 -4.65
CA GLY A 238 -13.62 -20.91 -5.51
C GLY A 238 -12.95 -22.28 -5.39
N LEU A 239 -13.36 -23.13 -4.44
CA LEU A 239 -12.93 -24.54 -4.35
C LEU A 239 -13.85 -25.46 -5.15
#